data_AF-B7RZX8-F1
#
_entry.id   AF-B7RZX8-F1
#
_cell.length_a   1.000
_cell.length_b   1.000
_cell.length_c   1.000
_cell.angle_alpha   90.00
_cell.angle_beta   90.00
_cell.angle_gamma   90.00
#
_symmetry.space_group_name_H-M   'P 1'
#
loop_
_entity.id
_entity.type
_entity.pdbx_description
1 polymer ?
#
loop_
_entity_poly.entity_id
_entity_poly.type
_entity_poly.pdbx_seq_one_letter_code
_entity_poly.pdbx_strand_id
1 'polypeptide(L)'
;METKNTSNRRPDRRQQLLSAAYSVIAENGLDGATLKKIAGRAGLGAAAVNFYFNTKQDLLHQVIFDLSKEFEETVLQTSQTYANNPVAGLSAAFEVLLDTGSADSREKICTLCCYYTNQNNTPETQLLLDRSENLNYAMIAEFCKGILAMDDAGKRMNHEAIATALYSMIDGFWSEAYYHKSWSGPDAHRVLYQSFLGSVFPWAYDLPQHADENSAVDTAAICRIATKQDIDRVTDLLIETSTITQDRDTARLLVEHSVTQDEGELFVYVDDKTQVQGFVCVQSLTSLTLAQSLAVITDLHYPKSLGTVVAIKLLQAAQNYAKESGAAAIHKNVNLAEFELRELLHHLGMTTSKDESVMAKRF
;
A
#
# COMPACT_ATOMS: atom_id res chain seq x y z
N MET A 1 -36.27 -21.02 -32.58
CA MET A 1 -35.05 -20.35 -33.08
C MET A 1 -34.94 -19.06 -32.29
N GLU A 2 -34.39 -19.14 -31.08
CA GLU A 2 -34.19 -17.98 -30.20
C GLU A 2 -32.75 -17.49 -30.37
N THR A 3 -32.62 -16.25 -30.83
CA THR A 3 -31.34 -15.59 -31.04
C THR A 3 -30.75 -15.17 -29.69
N LYS A 4 -29.70 -15.89 -29.27
CA LYS A 4 -28.76 -15.48 -28.22
C LYS A 4 -28.25 -14.06 -28.50
N ASN A 5 -28.65 -13.10 -27.67
CA ASN A 5 -28.06 -11.76 -27.64
C ASN A 5 -26.75 -11.82 -26.83
N THR A 6 -25.65 -12.17 -27.51
CA THR A 6 -24.30 -12.06 -26.95
C THR A 6 -23.92 -10.59 -26.86
N SER A 7 -24.18 -9.95 -25.72
CA SER A 7 -23.60 -8.63 -25.40
C SER A 7 -22.10 -8.79 -25.16
N ASN A 8 -21.34 -8.72 -26.24
CA ASN A 8 -19.90 -8.54 -26.23
C ASN A 8 -19.63 -7.13 -25.67
N ARG A 9 -19.51 -6.99 -24.33
CA ARG A 9 -19.24 -5.72 -23.64
C ARG A 9 -17.85 -5.21 -24.03
N ARG A 10 -17.78 -4.45 -25.12
CA ARG A 10 -16.63 -3.57 -25.40
C ARG A 10 -16.47 -2.64 -24.18
N PRO A 11 -15.26 -2.44 -23.65
CA PRO A 11 -15.06 -1.51 -22.55
C PRO A 11 -15.54 -0.11 -22.98
N ASP A 12 -16.30 0.54 -22.11
CA ASP A 12 -16.83 1.87 -22.37
C ASP A 12 -15.65 2.84 -22.56
N ARG A 13 -15.47 3.29 -23.80
CA ARG A 13 -14.36 4.18 -24.18
C ARG A 13 -14.42 5.50 -23.44
N ARG A 14 -15.61 5.96 -23.03
CA ARG A 14 -15.76 7.15 -22.19
C ARG A 14 -15.16 6.90 -20.82
N GLN A 15 -15.49 5.77 -20.19
CA GLN A 15 -14.93 5.40 -18.89
C GLN A 15 -13.41 5.16 -18.95
N GLN A 16 -12.90 4.58 -20.05
CA GLN A 16 -11.46 4.43 -20.26
C GLN A 16 -10.74 5.78 -20.29
N LEU A 17 -11.33 6.79 -20.95
CA LEU A 17 -10.77 8.14 -20.98
C LEU A 17 -10.77 8.79 -19.60
N LEU A 18 -11.83 8.58 -18.81
CA LEU A 18 -11.92 9.11 -17.44
C LEU A 18 -10.89 8.47 -16.51
N SER A 19 -10.75 7.14 -16.53
CA SER A 19 -9.73 6.42 -15.77
C SER A 19 -8.30 6.82 -16.20
N ALA A 20 -8.06 6.99 -17.49
CA ALA A 20 -6.78 7.49 -17.97
C ALA A 20 -6.51 8.94 -17.55
N ALA A 21 -7.54 9.78 -17.55
CA ALA A 21 -7.43 11.18 -17.16
C ALA A 21 -7.07 11.33 -15.69
N TYR A 22 -7.79 10.61 -14.84
CA TYR A 22 -7.52 10.44 -13.43
C TYR A 22 -6.03 10.18 -13.15
N SER A 23 -5.45 9.10 -13.71
CA SER A 23 -4.04 8.79 -13.43
C SER A 23 -3.06 9.80 -14.04
N VAL A 24 -3.40 10.41 -15.19
CA VAL A 24 -2.58 11.48 -15.77
C VAL A 24 -2.58 12.72 -14.89
N ILE A 25 -3.71 13.06 -14.23
CA ILE A 25 -3.78 14.17 -13.27
C ILE A 25 -2.91 13.84 -12.05
N ALA A 26 -3.04 12.64 -11.48
CA ALA A 26 -2.21 12.20 -10.35
C ALA A 26 -0.70 12.33 -10.63
N GLU A 27 -0.26 12.05 -11.87
CA GLU A 27 1.15 12.09 -12.27
C GLU A 27 1.64 13.47 -12.73
N ASN A 28 0.76 14.32 -13.25
CA ASN A 28 1.18 15.54 -13.96
C ASN A 28 0.46 16.82 -13.51
N GLY A 29 -0.46 16.73 -12.56
CA GLY A 29 -1.35 17.82 -12.19
C GLY A 29 -2.37 18.17 -13.27
N LEU A 30 -3.30 19.07 -12.93
CA LEU A 30 -4.39 19.49 -13.81
C LEU A 30 -3.88 20.16 -15.10
N ASP A 31 -2.87 21.04 -14.98
CA ASP A 31 -2.29 21.72 -16.13
C ASP A 31 -1.55 20.75 -17.06
N GLY A 32 -0.76 19.84 -16.45
CA GLY A 32 0.03 18.85 -17.17
C GLY A 32 -0.80 17.74 -17.84
N ALA A 33 -2.08 17.59 -17.46
CA ALA A 33 -3.02 16.63 -18.04
C ALA A 33 -3.54 17.09 -19.41
N THR A 34 -2.79 16.82 -20.47
CA THR A 34 -3.19 17.17 -21.84
C THR A 34 -4.04 16.07 -22.49
N LEU A 35 -4.96 16.42 -23.40
CA LEU A 35 -5.79 15.44 -24.11
C LEU A 35 -4.96 14.37 -24.84
N LYS A 36 -3.76 14.75 -25.32
CA LYS A 36 -2.81 13.82 -25.95
C LYS A 36 -2.29 12.77 -24.97
N LYS A 37 -1.89 13.18 -23.75
CA LYS A 37 -1.42 12.26 -22.71
C LYS A 37 -2.54 11.33 -22.24
N ILE A 38 -3.74 11.87 -22.05
CA ILE A 38 -4.93 11.14 -21.63
C ILE A 38 -5.30 10.09 -22.68
N ALA A 39 -5.40 10.49 -23.96
CA ALA A 39 -5.67 9.57 -25.06
C ALA A 39 -4.60 8.48 -25.17
N GLY A 40 -3.33 8.87 -25.07
CA GLY A 40 -2.19 7.94 -25.08
C GLY A 40 -2.27 6.91 -23.97
N ARG A 41 -2.56 7.33 -22.73
CA ARG A 41 -2.73 6.41 -21.59
C ARG A 41 -3.96 5.50 -21.76
N ALA A 42 -5.04 5.99 -22.36
CA ALA A 42 -6.22 5.19 -22.68
C ALA A 42 -6.01 4.21 -23.86
N GLY A 43 -4.86 4.26 -24.56
CA GLY A 43 -4.63 3.49 -25.78
C GLY A 43 -5.50 3.93 -26.95
N LEU A 44 -5.90 5.21 -26.97
CA LEU A 44 -6.79 5.81 -27.96
C LEU A 44 -6.08 6.93 -28.74
N GLY A 45 -6.55 7.22 -29.94
CA GLY A 45 -6.10 8.38 -30.70
C GLY A 45 -6.64 9.68 -30.09
N ALA A 46 -5.90 10.78 -30.18
CA ALA A 46 -6.33 12.08 -29.64
C ALA A 46 -7.71 12.55 -30.16
N ALA A 47 -8.05 12.18 -31.40
CA ALA A 47 -9.36 12.47 -32.00
C ALA A 47 -10.52 11.76 -31.28
N ALA A 48 -10.27 10.64 -30.60
CA ALA A 48 -11.30 9.93 -29.84
C ALA A 48 -11.75 10.73 -28.62
N VAL A 49 -10.88 11.55 -28.01
CA VAL A 49 -11.28 12.36 -26.84
C VAL A 49 -12.35 13.38 -27.23
N ASN A 50 -12.15 14.06 -28.36
CA ASN A 50 -13.08 15.06 -28.90
C ASN A 50 -14.44 14.46 -29.32
N PHE A 51 -14.53 13.13 -29.47
CA PHE A 51 -15.81 12.47 -29.72
C PHE A 51 -16.65 12.32 -28.44
N TYR A 52 -16.01 12.22 -27.27
CA TYR A 52 -16.69 12.00 -25.99
C TYR A 52 -16.78 13.26 -25.12
N PHE A 53 -15.85 14.19 -25.28
CA PHE A 53 -15.76 15.42 -24.50
C PHE A 53 -15.49 16.60 -25.43
N ASN A 54 -16.28 17.67 -25.31
CA ASN A 54 -16.15 18.84 -26.18
C ASN A 54 -14.88 19.65 -25.85
N THR A 55 -14.51 19.70 -24.58
CA THR A 55 -13.33 20.42 -24.10
C THR A 55 -12.53 19.60 -23.07
N LYS A 56 -11.26 19.97 -22.85
CA LYS A 56 -10.46 19.46 -21.73
C LYS A 56 -11.17 19.72 -20.39
N GLN A 57 -11.80 20.88 -20.24
CA GLN A 57 -12.49 21.24 -19.00
C GLN A 57 -13.69 20.35 -18.72
N ASP A 58 -14.47 19.97 -19.74
CA ASP A 58 -15.60 19.03 -19.56
C ASP A 58 -15.10 17.66 -19.05
N LEU A 59 -13.98 17.20 -19.59
CA LEU A 59 -13.36 15.95 -19.18
C LEU A 59 -12.84 16.04 -17.73
N LEU A 60 -12.10 17.10 -17.39
CA LEU A 60 -11.60 17.30 -16.03
C LEU A 60 -12.73 17.48 -15.02
N HIS A 61 -13.79 18.21 -15.38
CA HIS A 61 -14.96 18.38 -14.52
C HIS A 61 -15.67 17.03 -14.30
N GLN A 62 -15.77 16.19 -15.33
CA GLN A 62 -16.34 14.85 -15.18
C GLN A 62 -15.50 13.97 -14.24
N VAL A 63 -14.17 14.05 -14.30
CA VAL A 63 -13.28 13.28 -13.41
C VAL A 63 -13.55 13.63 -11.94
N ILE A 64 -13.55 14.91 -11.59
CA ILE A 64 -13.81 15.32 -10.19
C ILE A 64 -15.25 15.02 -9.78
N PHE A 65 -16.22 15.19 -10.68
CA PHE A 65 -17.61 14.84 -10.40
C PHE A 65 -17.75 13.35 -10.04
N ASP A 66 -17.14 12.45 -10.82
CA ASP A 66 -17.22 11.01 -10.56
C ASP A 66 -16.50 10.63 -9.26
N LEU A 67 -15.31 11.19 -9.01
CA LEU A 67 -14.56 10.96 -7.77
C LEU A 67 -15.31 11.48 -6.53
N SER A 68 -15.77 12.73 -6.57
CA SER A 68 -16.52 13.32 -5.44
C SER A 68 -17.80 12.55 -5.15
N LYS A 69 -18.48 12.03 -6.18
CA LYS A 69 -19.67 11.21 -6.03
C LYS A 69 -19.35 9.86 -5.40
N GLU A 70 -18.33 9.15 -5.87
CA GLU A 70 -17.87 7.89 -5.28
C GLU A 70 -17.52 8.06 -3.79
N PHE A 71 -16.82 9.15 -3.46
CA PHE A 71 -16.43 9.47 -2.10
C PHE A 71 -17.63 9.79 -1.21
N GLU A 72 -18.55 10.63 -1.70
CA GLU A 72 -19.79 10.98 -1.02
C GLU A 72 -20.66 9.73 -0.75
N GLU A 73 -20.84 8.84 -1.73
CA GLU A 73 -21.58 7.59 -1.55
C GLU A 73 -20.96 6.72 -0.45
N THR A 74 -19.63 6.61 -0.42
CA THR A 74 -18.90 5.81 0.57
C THR A 74 -19.00 6.43 1.97
N VAL A 75 -18.87 7.75 2.10
CA VAL A 75 -19.03 8.47 3.38
C VAL A 75 -20.44 8.32 3.94
N LEU A 76 -21.47 8.52 3.10
CA LEU A 76 -22.85 8.37 3.51
C LEU A 76 -23.17 6.93 3.93
N GLN A 77 -22.68 5.94 3.18
CA GLN A 77 -22.86 4.53 3.52
C GLN A 77 -22.17 4.18 4.85
N THR A 78 -20.96 4.69 5.08
CA THR A 78 -20.21 4.48 6.32
C THR A 78 -20.95 5.08 7.51
N SER A 79 -21.38 6.34 7.39
CA SER A 79 -22.18 7.02 8.41
C SER A 79 -23.45 6.23 8.78
N GLN A 80 -24.19 5.73 7.78
CA GLN A 80 -25.39 4.94 8.01
C GLN A 80 -25.11 3.57 8.65
N THR A 81 -24.08 2.87 8.17
CA THR A 81 -23.74 1.52 8.63
C THR A 81 -23.31 1.52 10.09
N TYR A 82 -22.57 2.54 10.52
CA TYR A 82 -22.02 2.65 11.86
C TYR A 82 -22.74 3.66 12.76
N ALA A 83 -23.95 4.10 12.40
CA ALA A 83 -24.71 5.10 13.14
C ALA A 83 -24.86 4.81 14.64
N ASN A 84 -24.95 3.52 15.02
CA ASN A 84 -25.09 3.07 16.41
C ASN A 84 -23.77 2.54 17.02
N ASN A 85 -22.65 2.63 16.31
CA ASN A 85 -21.35 2.17 16.77
C ASN A 85 -20.27 3.21 16.42
N PRO A 86 -20.18 4.30 17.20
CA PRO A 86 -19.32 5.43 16.85
C PRO A 86 -17.83 5.09 16.91
N VAL A 87 -17.43 4.11 17.73
CA VAL A 87 -16.04 3.60 17.79
C VAL A 87 -15.66 2.92 16.47
N ALA A 88 -16.44 1.92 16.05
CA ALA A 88 -16.19 1.27 14.76
C ALA A 88 -16.37 2.23 13.58
N GLY A 89 -17.32 3.17 13.68
CA GLY A 89 -17.59 4.17 12.67
C GLY A 89 -16.43 5.13 12.44
N LEU A 90 -15.80 5.63 13.50
CA LEU A 90 -14.63 6.49 13.36
C LEU A 90 -13.44 5.75 12.74
N SER A 91 -13.23 4.47 13.10
CA SER A 91 -12.21 3.64 12.44
C SER A 91 -12.49 3.48 10.95
N ALA A 92 -13.72 3.14 10.59
CA ALA A 92 -14.14 2.98 9.19
C ALA A 92 -14.04 4.31 8.41
N ALA A 93 -14.31 5.44 9.06
CA ALA A 93 -14.13 6.76 8.46
C ALA A 93 -12.68 7.01 8.05
N PHE A 94 -11.69 6.69 8.89
CA PHE A 94 -10.28 6.79 8.51
C PHE A 94 -9.92 5.86 7.34
N GLU A 95 -10.40 4.61 7.37
CA GLU A 95 -10.12 3.63 6.30
C GLU A 95 -10.63 4.10 4.94
N VAL A 96 -11.83 4.69 4.90
CA VAL A 96 -12.46 5.24 3.70
C VAL A 96 -11.77 6.53 3.25
N LEU A 97 -11.54 7.47 4.19
CA LEU A 97 -10.99 8.79 3.85
C LEU A 97 -9.52 8.72 3.39
N LEU A 98 -8.79 7.70 3.81
CA LEU A 98 -7.44 7.40 3.32
C LEU A 98 -7.42 6.42 2.15
N ASP A 99 -8.60 5.99 1.68
CA ASP A 99 -8.82 5.03 0.60
C ASP A 99 -7.97 3.74 0.75
N THR A 100 -7.81 3.28 1.99
CA THR A 100 -6.81 2.26 2.37
C THR A 100 -7.01 0.86 1.74
N GLY A 101 -8.18 0.60 1.16
CA GLY A 101 -8.55 -0.70 0.59
C GLY A 101 -8.38 -0.82 -0.93
N SER A 102 -8.01 0.26 -1.62
CA SER A 102 -7.90 0.28 -3.08
C SER A 102 -6.43 0.11 -3.54
N ALA A 103 -6.22 -0.42 -4.75
CA ALA A 103 -4.87 -0.52 -5.31
C ALA A 103 -4.36 0.83 -5.84
N ASP A 104 -5.26 1.80 -6.00
CA ASP A 104 -5.07 3.11 -6.61
C ASP A 104 -5.20 4.28 -5.60
N SER A 105 -5.19 4.02 -4.28
CA SER A 105 -5.42 5.01 -3.22
C SER A 105 -4.59 6.28 -3.40
N ARG A 106 -3.29 6.10 -3.66
CA ARG A 106 -2.37 7.21 -3.87
C ARG A 106 -2.75 8.06 -5.07
N GLU A 107 -3.12 7.44 -6.20
CA GLU A 107 -3.54 8.18 -7.38
C GLU A 107 -4.83 8.97 -7.11
N LYS A 108 -5.75 8.45 -6.27
CA LYS A 108 -7.02 9.14 -5.92
C LYS A 108 -6.76 10.35 -5.05
N ILE A 109 -5.98 10.14 -3.99
CA ILE A 109 -5.56 11.21 -3.10
C ILE A 109 -4.81 12.29 -3.88
N CYS A 110 -3.82 11.93 -4.70
CA CYS A 110 -3.08 12.91 -5.51
C CYS A 110 -3.99 13.69 -6.46
N THR A 111 -4.93 13.02 -7.11
CA THR A 111 -5.88 13.66 -8.01
C THR A 111 -6.74 14.67 -7.26
N LEU A 112 -7.33 14.29 -6.13
CA LEU A 112 -8.12 15.19 -5.28
C LEU A 112 -7.29 16.37 -4.78
N CYS A 113 -6.07 16.13 -4.29
CA CYS A 113 -5.15 17.20 -3.88
C CYS A 113 -4.85 18.20 -5.00
N CYS A 114 -4.75 17.76 -6.26
CA CYS A 114 -4.63 18.68 -7.39
C CYS A 114 -5.85 19.60 -7.53
N TYR A 115 -7.07 19.14 -7.25
CA TYR A 115 -8.26 19.99 -7.27
C TYR A 115 -8.33 20.90 -6.04
N TYR A 116 -8.08 20.40 -4.84
CA TYR A 116 -8.10 21.22 -3.61
C TYR A 116 -7.09 22.36 -3.62
N THR A 117 -5.92 22.14 -4.23
CA THR A 117 -4.86 23.16 -4.31
C THR A 117 -4.97 24.07 -5.54
N ASN A 118 -5.91 23.81 -6.45
CA ASN A 118 -6.08 24.60 -7.66
C ASN A 118 -6.90 25.87 -7.39
N GLN A 119 -6.24 27.03 -7.50
CA GLN A 119 -6.88 28.33 -7.28
C GLN A 119 -7.87 28.73 -8.39
N ASN A 120 -7.85 28.03 -9.52
CA ASN A 120 -8.65 28.34 -10.70
C ASN A 120 -9.80 27.35 -10.92
N ASN A 121 -10.32 26.73 -9.86
CA ASN A 121 -11.50 25.89 -9.96
C ASN A 121 -12.71 26.71 -10.43
N THR A 122 -13.59 26.09 -11.23
CA THR A 122 -14.87 26.72 -11.54
C THR A 122 -15.74 26.76 -10.28
N PRO A 123 -16.72 27.68 -10.18
CA PRO A 123 -17.66 27.69 -9.05
C PRO A 123 -18.36 26.34 -8.82
N GLU A 124 -18.71 25.63 -9.90
CA GLU A 124 -19.35 24.31 -9.82
C GLU A 124 -18.40 23.26 -9.25
N THR A 125 -17.13 23.29 -9.65
CA THR A 125 -16.10 22.39 -9.12
C THR A 125 -15.86 22.67 -7.64
N GLN A 126 -15.77 23.95 -7.26
CA GLN A 126 -15.57 24.34 -5.86
C GLN A 126 -16.74 23.86 -4.97
N LEU A 127 -17.99 23.97 -5.44
CA LEU A 127 -19.16 23.46 -4.71
C LEU A 127 -19.10 21.94 -4.46
N LEU A 128 -18.56 21.16 -5.40
CA LEU A 128 -18.37 19.71 -5.22
C LEU A 128 -17.32 19.41 -4.15
N LEU A 129 -16.20 20.14 -4.17
CA LEU A 129 -15.12 20.01 -3.20
C LEU A 129 -15.59 20.39 -1.79
N ASP A 130 -16.23 21.56 -1.66
CA ASP A 130 -16.76 22.06 -0.38
C ASP A 130 -17.79 21.07 0.19
N ARG A 131 -18.68 20.53 -0.64
CA ARG A 131 -19.66 19.52 -0.20
C ARG A 131 -18.96 18.27 0.32
N SER A 132 -17.95 17.79 -0.40
CA SER A 132 -17.19 16.60 0.00
C SER A 132 -16.49 16.82 1.34
N GLU A 133 -15.75 17.93 1.52
CA GLU A 133 -15.08 18.26 2.78
C GLU A 133 -16.06 18.36 3.95
N ASN A 134 -17.19 19.05 3.74
CA ASN A 134 -18.22 19.21 4.77
C ASN A 134 -18.82 17.86 5.21
N LEU A 135 -19.06 16.94 4.27
CA LEU A 135 -19.55 15.60 4.59
C LEU A 135 -18.51 14.76 5.35
N ASN A 136 -17.24 14.82 4.91
CA ASN A 136 -16.14 14.12 5.56
C ASN A 136 -15.96 14.59 7.01
N TYR A 137 -15.91 15.90 7.22
CA TYR A 137 -15.79 16.51 8.55
C TYR A 137 -17.00 16.18 9.42
N ALA A 138 -18.22 16.30 8.89
CA ALA A 138 -19.44 16.01 9.65
C ALA A 138 -19.49 14.55 10.13
N MET A 139 -19.06 13.59 9.31
CA MET A 139 -18.97 12.18 9.69
C MET A 139 -17.99 11.98 10.86
N ILE A 140 -16.77 12.53 10.76
CA ILE A 140 -15.77 12.45 11.83
C ILE A 140 -16.29 13.11 13.12
N ALA A 141 -16.87 14.31 13.01
CA ALA A 141 -17.38 15.06 14.15
C ALA A 141 -18.49 14.30 14.88
N GLU A 142 -19.41 13.67 14.15
CA GLU A 142 -20.54 12.97 14.76
C GLU A 142 -20.10 11.67 15.45
N PHE A 143 -19.16 10.92 14.87
CA PHE A 143 -18.58 9.78 15.56
C PHE A 143 -17.76 10.19 16.78
N CYS A 144 -16.95 11.26 16.69
CA CYS A 144 -16.23 11.80 17.85
C CYS A 144 -17.17 12.16 18.99
N LYS A 145 -18.26 12.86 18.68
CA LYS A 145 -19.29 13.23 19.67
C LYS A 145 -19.91 11.99 20.32
N GLY A 146 -20.20 10.95 19.54
CA GLY A 146 -20.68 9.67 20.04
C GLY A 146 -19.71 9.00 21.02
N ILE A 147 -18.42 8.97 20.69
CA ILE A 147 -17.37 8.36 21.53
C ILE A 147 -17.15 9.14 22.82
N LEU A 148 -17.12 10.48 22.75
CA LEU A 148 -16.95 11.35 23.90
C LEU A 148 -18.10 11.22 24.90
N ALA A 149 -19.32 10.93 24.43
CA ALA A 149 -20.47 10.71 25.30
C ALA A 149 -20.39 9.40 26.12
N MET A 150 -19.50 8.47 25.76
CA MET A 150 -19.35 7.16 26.43
C MET A 150 -18.59 7.25 27.76
N ASP A 151 -17.85 8.33 28.02
CA ASP A 151 -17.00 8.50 29.20
C ASP A 151 -17.16 9.89 29.85
N ASP A 152 -16.99 9.97 31.16
CA ASP A 152 -17.18 11.22 31.92
C ASP A 152 -16.03 12.24 31.73
N ALA A 153 -14.80 11.78 31.45
CA ALA A 153 -13.74 12.67 31.02
C ALA A 153 -13.98 13.13 29.58
N GLY A 154 -14.41 12.23 28.70
CA GLY A 154 -14.80 12.53 27.31
C GLY A 154 -15.84 13.65 27.21
N LYS A 155 -16.91 13.61 28.01
CA LYS A 155 -17.97 14.65 28.04
C LYS A 155 -17.47 16.06 28.36
N ARG A 156 -16.30 16.21 28.99
CA ARG A 156 -15.69 17.51 29.33
C ARG A 156 -14.78 18.04 28.23
N MET A 157 -14.42 17.22 27.24
CA MET A 157 -13.56 17.61 26.14
C MET A 157 -14.33 18.39 25.07
N ASN A 158 -13.63 19.26 24.34
CA ASN A 158 -14.21 19.97 23.21
C ASN A 158 -14.26 19.05 21.98
N HIS A 159 -15.47 18.64 21.58
CA HIS A 159 -15.67 17.74 20.45
C HIS A 159 -15.21 18.34 19.11
N GLU A 160 -15.39 19.64 18.89
CA GLU A 160 -14.96 20.31 17.64
C GLU A 160 -13.45 20.36 17.55
N ALA A 161 -12.76 20.60 18.66
CA ALA A 161 -11.30 20.60 18.70
C ALA A 161 -10.73 19.21 18.36
N ILE A 162 -11.33 18.15 18.90
CA ILE A 162 -10.91 16.77 18.62
C ILE A 162 -11.22 16.39 17.16
N ALA A 163 -12.42 16.69 16.68
CA ALA A 163 -12.82 16.42 15.30
C ALA A 163 -11.90 17.16 14.30
N THR A 164 -11.61 18.44 14.56
CA THR A 164 -10.67 19.24 13.76
C THR A 164 -9.27 18.65 13.76
N ALA A 165 -8.77 18.20 14.91
CA ALA A 165 -7.45 17.59 15.01
C ALA A 165 -7.36 16.27 14.20
N LEU A 166 -8.40 15.43 14.28
CA LEU A 166 -8.48 14.17 13.53
C LEU A 166 -8.62 14.40 12.02
N TYR A 167 -9.43 15.38 11.62
CA TYR A 167 -9.56 15.74 10.21
C TYR A 167 -8.25 16.31 9.64
N SER A 168 -7.56 17.17 10.40
CA SER A 168 -6.25 17.71 10.02
C SER A 168 -5.18 16.62 9.87
N MET A 169 -5.31 15.50 10.61
CA MET A 169 -4.42 14.35 10.47
C MET A 169 -4.61 13.65 9.11
N ILE A 170 -5.86 13.54 8.64
CA ILE A 170 -6.17 13.03 7.30
C ILE A 170 -5.54 13.93 6.23
N ASP A 171 -5.69 15.25 6.36
CA ASP A 171 -5.05 16.22 5.46
C ASP A 171 -3.52 16.09 5.46
N GLY A 172 -2.93 15.79 6.62
CA GLY A 172 -1.50 15.49 6.77
C GLY A 172 -1.08 14.27 5.96
N PHE A 173 -1.85 13.17 6.04
CA PHE A 173 -1.60 11.96 5.27
C PHE A 173 -1.79 12.14 3.77
N TRP A 174 -2.79 12.95 3.38
CA TRP A 174 -3.02 13.30 1.98
C TRP A 174 -1.89 14.16 1.43
N SER A 175 -1.44 15.14 2.21
CA SER A 175 -0.27 15.96 1.90
C SER A 175 0.99 15.10 1.77
N GLU A 176 1.16 14.10 2.64
CA GLU A 176 2.26 13.14 2.53
C GLU A 176 2.22 12.41 1.18
N ALA A 177 1.07 11.82 0.82
CA ALA A 177 0.87 11.11 -0.44
C ALA A 177 1.16 11.98 -1.66
N TYR A 178 0.77 13.26 -1.61
CA TYR A 178 0.89 14.22 -2.69
C TYR A 178 2.29 14.79 -2.86
N TYR A 179 2.94 15.23 -1.78
CA TYR A 179 4.22 15.94 -1.85
C TYR A 179 5.44 15.01 -1.73
N HIS A 180 5.33 13.91 -0.98
CA HIS A 180 6.49 13.09 -0.65
C HIS A 180 6.68 11.95 -1.65
N LYS A 181 7.93 11.77 -2.07
CA LYS A 181 8.32 10.66 -2.95
C LYS A 181 8.29 9.31 -2.21
N SER A 182 8.56 9.34 -0.91
CA SER A 182 8.42 8.24 0.04
C SER A 182 7.06 8.37 0.74
N TRP A 183 6.00 7.91 0.08
CA TRP A 183 4.68 7.80 0.70
C TRP A 183 4.69 6.56 1.60
N SER A 184 4.38 6.71 2.88
CA SER A 184 4.41 5.59 3.84
C SER A 184 3.32 4.54 3.59
N GLY A 185 2.23 4.92 2.92
CA GLY A 185 1.18 4.01 2.49
C GLY A 185 0.08 3.76 3.53
N PRO A 186 -0.98 3.04 3.12
CA PRO A 186 -2.20 2.91 3.92
C PRO A 186 -2.00 2.23 5.27
N ASP A 187 -1.17 1.18 5.32
CA ASP A 187 -0.94 0.40 6.55
C ASP A 187 -0.16 1.21 7.59
N ALA A 188 0.81 2.01 7.16
CA ALA A 188 1.54 2.92 8.05
C ALA A 188 0.62 4.02 8.59
N HIS A 189 -0.20 4.62 7.73
CA HIS A 189 -1.24 5.57 8.14
C HIS A 189 -2.22 4.95 9.13
N ARG A 190 -2.56 3.66 8.95
CA ARG A 190 -3.43 2.89 9.84
C ARG A 190 -2.88 2.80 11.25
N VAL A 191 -1.62 2.37 11.40
CA VAL A 191 -0.96 2.29 12.71
C VAL A 191 -0.92 3.66 13.38
N LEU A 192 -0.61 4.72 12.63
CA LEU A 192 -0.51 6.08 13.15
C LEU A 192 -1.86 6.60 13.66
N TYR A 193 -2.93 6.49 12.86
CA TYR A 193 -4.23 6.98 13.30
C TYR A 193 -4.77 6.14 14.46
N GLN A 194 -4.61 4.81 14.45
CA GLN A 194 -5.05 3.96 15.56
C GLN A 194 -4.31 4.29 16.86
N SER A 195 -3.01 4.55 16.79
CA SER A 195 -2.21 4.98 17.96
C SER A 195 -2.71 6.31 18.51
N PHE A 196 -2.99 7.27 17.62
CA PHE A 196 -3.55 8.55 18.03
C PHE A 196 -4.94 8.40 18.66
N LEU A 197 -5.82 7.57 18.08
CA LEU A 197 -7.15 7.28 18.63
C LEU A 197 -7.05 6.61 20.02
N GLY A 198 -6.14 5.66 20.22
CA GLY A 198 -5.85 5.07 21.54
C GLY A 198 -5.39 6.08 22.58
N SER A 199 -4.69 7.15 22.16
CA SER A 199 -4.24 8.21 23.07
C SER A 199 -5.34 9.21 23.45
N VAL A 200 -6.22 9.55 22.49
CA VAL A 200 -7.29 10.55 22.68
C VAL A 200 -8.55 9.94 23.28
N PHE A 201 -8.83 8.67 22.98
CA PHE A 201 -10.00 7.93 23.42
C PHE A 201 -9.62 6.60 24.10
N PRO A 202 -8.83 6.62 25.19
CA PRO A 202 -8.31 5.41 25.83
C PRO A 202 -9.40 4.47 26.41
N TRP A 203 -10.63 4.95 26.55
CA TRP A 203 -11.79 4.13 26.96
C TRP A 203 -12.50 3.41 25.81
N ALA A 204 -12.20 3.80 24.56
CA ALA A 204 -12.87 3.29 23.36
C ALA A 204 -11.91 2.57 22.41
N TYR A 205 -10.62 2.87 22.48
CA TYR A 205 -9.59 2.27 21.65
C TYR A 205 -8.50 1.70 22.53
N ASP A 206 -8.12 0.47 22.22
CA ASP A 206 -6.83 -0.04 22.66
C ASP A 206 -5.75 0.76 21.93
N LEU A 207 -4.76 1.26 22.69
CA LEU A 207 -3.49 1.62 22.06
C LEU A 207 -3.05 0.39 21.28
N PRO A 208 -2.80 0.51 19.96
CA PRO A 208 -2.09 -0.54 19.26
C PRO A 208 -0.90 -0.82 20.15
N GLN A 209 -0.71 -2.09 20.52
CA GLN A 209 0.61 -2.47 20.96
C GLN A 209 1.50 -1.92 19.85
N HIS A 210 2.42 -1.00 20.18
CA HIS A 210 3.57 -0.85 19.32
C HIS A 210 3.99 -2.31 19.00
N ALA A 211 4.45 -2.59 17.79
CA ALA A 211 5.42 -3.67 17.69
C ALA A 211 6.53 -3.17 18.61
N ASP A 212 6.36 -3.56 19.86
CA ASP A 212 6.88 -2.92 21.03
C ASP A 212 8.35 -3.19 20.74
N GLU A 213 9.13 -2.13 20.61
CA GLU A 213 10.58 -2.29 20.48
C GLU A 213 11.10 -3.14 21.67
N ASN A 214 10.25 -3.38 22.68
CA ASN A 214 10.35 -4.35 23.76
C ASN A 214 9.21 -5.40 23.96
N SER A 215 8.27 -5.70 23.03
CA SER A 215 7.36 -6.88 23.20
C SER A 215 8.12 -8.11 22.79
N ALA A 216 9.03 -8.49 23.66
CA ALA A 216 9.94 -9.59 23.46
C ALA A 216 10.56 -9.53 22.05
N VAL A 217 11.70 -8.85 21.95
CA VAL A 217 12.85 -9.61 21.47
C VAL A 217 12.89 -10.86 22.35
N ASP A 218 12.16 -11.89 21.93
CA ASP A 218 12.28 -13.20 22.49
C ASP A 218 13.72 -13.55 22.17
N THR A 219 14.60 -13.41 23.17
CA THR A 219 16.04 -13.61 23.05
C THR A 219 16.39 -15.02 22.55
N ALA A 220 15.38 -15.89 22.39
CA ALA A 220 15.44 -17.21 21.79
C ALA A 220 15.14 -17.27 20.28
N ALA A 221 14.44 -16.29 19.69
CA ALA A 221 14.06 -16.32 18.28
C ALA A 221 15.20 -15.83 17.38
N ILE A 222 15.80 -16.75 16.61
CA ILE A 222 17.05 -16.55 15.88
C ILE A 222 16.81 -16.73 14.37
N CYS A 223 17.37 -15.80 13.59
CA CYS A 223 17.64 -16.06 12.18
C CYS A 223 18.95 -16.85 12.07
N ARG A 224 18.90 -18.03 11.46
CA ARG A 224 20.09 -18.86 11.22
C ARG A 224 20.06 -19.47 9.84
N ILE A 225 21.22 -19.94 9.41
CA ILE A 225 21.36 -20.81 8.24
C ILE A 225 20.50 -22.06 8.46
N ALA A 226 19.75 -22.44 7.41
CA ALA A 226 18.94 -23.63 7.40
C ALA A 226 19.82 -24.89 7.37
N THR A 227 19.32 -25.92 8.03
CA THR A 227 19.96 -27.23 8.10
C THR A 227 19.06 -28.27 7.47
N LYS A 228 19.56 -29.50 7.32
CA LYS A 228 18.75 -30.62 6.81
C LYS A 228 17.47 -30.88 7.63
N GLN A 229 17.43 -30.48 8.90
CA GLN A 229 16.25 -30.65 9.75
C GLN A 229 15.12 -29.68 9.40
N ASP A 230 15.43 -28.58 8.70
CA ASP A 230 14.47 -27.52 8.38
C ASP A 230 13.75 -27.77 7.04
N ILE A 231 14.26 -28.70 6.21
CA ILE A 231 13.81 -28.93 4.83
C ILE A 231 12.29 -29.15 4.74
N ASP A 232 11.74 -30.04 5.57
CA ASP A 232 10.32 -30.38 5.49
C ASP A 232 9.44 -29.18 5.85
N ARG A 233 9.80 -28.40 6.88
CA ARG A 233 9.02 -27.24 7.30
C ARG A 233 9.13 -26.08 6.31
N VAL A 234 10.32 -25.83 5.75
CA VAL A 234 10.51 -24.83 4.69
C VAL A 234 9.73 -25.21 3.43
N THR A 235 9.69 -26.51 3.09
CA THR A 235 8.87 -27.04 1.99
C THR A 235 7.38 -26.75 2.22
N ASP A 236 6.88 -27.02 3.42
CA ASP A 236 5.48 -26.76 3.75
C ASP A 236 5.15 -25.25 3.67
N LEU A 237 6.02 -24.38 4.20
CA LEU A 237 5.86 -22.92 4.09
C LEU A 237 5.88 -22.43 2.64
N LEU A 238 6.76 -22.98 1.81
CA LEU A 238 6.83 -22.64 0.38
C LEU A 238 5.51 -22.99 -0.32
N ILE A 239 4.91 -24.14 -0.01
CA ILE A 239 3.62 -24.56 -0.60
C ILE A 239 2.46 -23.70 -0.06
N GLU A 240 2.44 -23.42 1.24
CA GLU A 240 1.40 -22.59 1.88
C GLU A 240 1.33 -21.18 1.28
N THR A 241 2.47 -20.65 0.83
CA THR A 241 2.60 -19.25 0.42
C THR A 241 2.89 -19.03 -1.06
N SER A 242 3.24 -20.08 -1.82
CA SER A 242 3.48 -20.01 -3.27
C SER A 242 2.20 -20.18 -4.07
N THR A 243 2.01 -19.34 -5.07
CA THR A 243 0.94 -19.47 -6.07
C THR A 243 1.34 -20.37 -7.26
N ILE A 244 2.61 -20.79 -7.33
CA ILE A 244 3.20 -21.45 -8.51
C ILE A 244 3.50 -22.93 -8.22
N THR A 245 4.05 -23.25 -7.05
CA THR A 245 4.50 -24.62 -6.73
C THR A 245 3.54 -25.25 -5.71
N GLN A 246 2.63 -26.10 -6.19
CA GLN A 246 1.71 -26.88 -5.35
C GLN A 246 2.14 -28.34 -5.17
N ASP A 247 3.18 -28.78 -5.87
CA ASP A 247 3.72 -30.14 -5.78
C ASP A 247 4.80 -30.23 -4.69
N ARG A 248 4.56 -31.07 -3.68
CA ARG A 248 5.43 -31.19 -2.51
C ARG A 248 6.77 -31.82 -2.83
N ASP A 249 6.81 -32.79 -3.76
CA ASP A 249 8.05 -33.48 -4.10
C ASP A 249 9.01 -32.54 -4.85
N THR A 250 8.49 -31.75 -5.80
CA THR A 250 9.28 -30.72 -6.49
C THR A 250 9.74 -29.61 -5.54
N ALA A 251 8.86 -29.11 -4.67
CA ALA A 251 9.20 -28.10 -3.67
C ALA A 251 10.32 -28.59 -2.73
N ARG A 252 10.22 -29.84 -2.27
CA ARG A 252 11.22 -30.46 -1.40
C ARG A 252 12.59 -30.58 -2.08
N LEU A 253 12.63 -30.97 -3.35
CA LEU A 253 13.87 -31.05 -4.13
C LEU A 253 14.55 -29.68 -4.28
N LEU A 254 13.78 -28.61 -4.50
CA LEU A 254 14.31 -27.25 -4.58
C LEU A 254 14.89 -26.79 -3.24
N VAL A 255 14.18 -27.02 -2.14
CA VAL A 255 14.65 -26.69 -0.80
C VAL A 255 15.89 -27.50 -0.43
N GLU A 256 15.91 -28.80 -0.73
CA GLU A 256 17.08 -29.66 -0.55
C GLU A 256 18.30 -29.11 -1.30
N HIS A 257 18.11 -28.65 -2.53
CA HIS A 257 19.17 -28.05 -3.33
C HIS A 257 19.70 -26.77 -2.66
N SER A 258 18.82 -25.86 -2.24
CA SER A 258 19.21 -24.59 -1.59
C SER A 258 19.89 -24.76 -0.23
N VAL A 259 19.64 -25.85 0.49
CA VAL A 259 20.29 -26.14 1.79
C VAL A 259 21.65 -26.85 1.62
N THR A 260 21.92 -27.44 0.45
CA THR A 260 23.09 -28.32 0.25
C THR A 260 24.15 -27.78 -0.71
N GLN A 261 23.81 -26.79 -1.55
CA GLN A 261 24.72 -26.21 -2.54
C GLN A 261 25.39 -24.94 -2.02
N ASP A 262 26.55 -24.61 -2.61
CA ASP A 262 27.42 -23.49 -2.22
C ASP A 262 27.17 -22.20 -3.03
N GLU A 263 26.10 -22.15 -3.83
CA GLU A 263 25.77 -21.03 -4.74
C GLU A 263 24.85 -19.97 -4.09
N GLY A 264 24.54 -20.13 -2.80
CA GLY A 264 23.66 -19.25 -2.06
C GLY A 264 23.46 -19.74 -0.63
N GLU A 265 22.61 -19.04 0.12
CA GLU A 265 22.32 -19.35 1.51
C GLU A 265 20.81 -19.24 1.77
N LEU A 266 20.26 -20.24 2.46
CA LEU A 266 18.87 -20.25 2.90
C LEU A 266 18.83 -19.95 4.40
N PHE A 267 18.24 -18.82 4.77
CA PHE A 267 18.06 -18.42 6.16
C PHE A 267 16.64 -18.73 6.61
N VAL A 268 16.51 -19.28 7.82
CA VAL A 268 15.23 -19.53 8.47
C VAL A 268 15.08 -18.64 9.70
N TYR A 269 13.85 -18.17 9.92
CA TYR A 269 13.43 -17.55 11.17
C TYR A 269 12.79 -18.63 12.04
N VAL A 270 13.38 -18.85 13.21
CA VAL A 270 12.95 -19.86 14.17
C VAL A 270 12.36 -19.16 15.40
N ASP A 271 11.16 -19.57 15.80
CA ASP A 271 10.51 -19.06 17.02
C ASP A 271 11.08 -19.69 18.32
N ASP A 272 10.56 -19.24 19.45
CA ASP A 272 10.87 -19.74 20.81
C ASP A 272 10.62 -21.25 20.99
N LYS A 273 9.72 -21.83 20.18
CA LYS A 273 9.37 -23.25 20.16
C LYS A 273 10.22 -24.05 19.19
N THR A 274 11.31 -23.47 18.67
CA THR A 274 12.23 -24.09 17.70
C THR A 274 11.59 -24.42 16.35
N GLN A 275 10.43 -23.82 16.03
CA GLN A 275 9.72 -24.05 14.77
C GLN A 275 10.12 -22.99 13.74
N VAL A 276 10.32 -23.44 12.50
CA VAL A 276 10.56 -22.52 11.37
C VAL A 276 9.24 -21.85 11.00
N GLN A 277 9.24 -20.51 11.08
CA GLN A 277 8.08 -19.66 10.82
C GLN A 277 8.24 -18.81 9.56
N GLY A 278 9.43 -18.73 8.98
CA GLY A 278 9.67 -18.01 7.73
C GLY A 278 11.07 -18.30 7.19
N PHE A 279 11.29 -17.98 5.93
CA PHE A 279 12.60 -18.15 5.30
C PHE A 279 12.87 -17.10 4.23
N VAL A 280 14.16 -16.89 3.96
CA VAL A 280 14.66 -16.10 2.82
C VAL A 280 15.77 -16.89 2.12
N CYS A 281 15.73 -16.89 0.80
CA CYS A 281 16.77 -17.51 -0.04
C CYS A 281 17.57 -16.41 -0.72
N VAL A 282 18.90 -16.46 -0.59
CA VAL A 282 19.84 -15.51 -1.20
C VAL A 282 20.82 -16.26 -2.08
N GLN A 283 20.92 -15.90 -3.35
CA GLN A 283 21.89 -16.46 -4.29
C GLN A 283 23.03 -15.48 -4.54
N SER A 284 24.24 -16.01 -4.74
CA SER A 284 25.37 -15.21 -5.20
C SER A 284 25.44 -15.26 -6.73
N LEU A 285 25.44 -14.10 -7.38
CA LEU A 285 25.50 -13.98 -8.83
C LEU A 285 26.60 -13.02 -9.24
N THR A 286 27.43 -13.39 -10.21
CA THR A 286 28.41 -12.47 -10.78
C THR A 286 27.78 -11.66 -11.91
N SER A 287 27.71 -10.35 -11.75
CA SER A 287 27.25 -9.45 -12.81
C SER A 287 28.36 -9.22 -13.82
N LEU A 288 28.16 -9.67 -15.06
CA LEU A 288 29.08 -9.38 -16.16
C LEU A 288 29.10 -7.88 -16.52
N THR A 289 27.99 -7.17 -16.28
CA THR A 289 27.85 -5.74 -16.59
C THR A 289 28.59 -4.86 -15.58
N LEU A 290 28.52 -5.22 -14.28
CA LEU A 290 29.19 -4.47 -13.21
C LEU A 290 30.57 -5.02 -12.86
N ALA A 291 30.93 -6.20 -13.39
CA ALA A 291 32.12 -6.96 -13.02
C ALA A 291 32.27 -7.18 -11.50
N GLN A 292 31.14 -7.38 -10.81
CA GLN A 292 31.05 -7.49 -9.36
C GLN A 292 30.09 -8.62 -8.95
N SER A 293 30.33 -9.18 -7.76
CA SER A 293 29.41 -10.14 -7.13
C SER A 293 28.17 -9.41 -6.58
N LEU A 294 27.00 -9.97 -6.79
CA LEU A 294 25.70 -9.50 -6.30
C LEU A 294 25.08 -10.58 -5.43
N ALA A 295 24.50 -10.18 -4.31
CA ALA A 295 23.61 -11.04 -3.54
C ALA A 295 22.18 -10.81 -4.02
N VAL A 296 21.44 -11.88 -4.32
CA VAL A 296 20.10 -11.77 -4.90
C VAL A 296 19.12 -12.59 -4.08
N ILE A 297 18.19 -11.91 -3.42
CA ILE A 297 17.04 -12.52 -2.75
C ILE A 297 16.10 -13.06 -3.82
N THR A 298 15.96 -14.38 -3.89
CA THR A 298 15.05 -15.04 -4.84
C THR A 298 13.68 -15.26 -4.22
N ASP A 299 13.64 -15.63 -2.95
CA ASP A 299 12.43 -16.05 -2.25
C ASP A 299 12.40 -15.44 -0.85
N LEU A 300 11.24 -14.95 -0.42
CA LEU A 300 10.97 -14.49 0.94
C LEU A 300 9.55 -14.89 1.31
N HIS A 301 9.41 -15.72 2.33
CA HIS A 301 8.13 -16.28 2.74
C HIS A 301 7.98 -16.26 4.25
N TYR A 302 6.85 -15.74 4.71
CA TYR A 302 6.44 -15.74 6.12
C TYR A 302 4.91 -15.54 6.21
N PRO A 303 4.24 -16.10 7.25
CA PRO A 303 2.83 -15.83 7.50
C PRO A 303 2.58 -14.35 7.83
N LYS A 304 1.59 -13.74 7.17
CA LYS A 304 1.22 -12.32 7.41
C LYS A 304 0.78 -12.05 8.85
N SER A 305 0.24 -13.05 9.54
CA SER A 305 -0.15 -12.97 10.95
C SER A 305 1.01 -12.69 11.90
N LEU A 306 2.26 -12.94 11.49
CA LEU A 306 3.46 -12.65 12.30
C LEU A 306 4.00 -11.23 12.10
N GLY A 307 3.36 -10.43 11.23
CA GLY A 307 3.74 -9.06 10.96
C GLY A 307 5.09 -8.89 10.24
N THR A 308 5.50 -7.65 10.07
CA THR A 308 6.72 -7.26 9.32
C THR A 308 8.02 -7.53 10.06
N VAL A 309 7.98 -7.79 11.38
CA VAL A 309 9.16 -8.06 12.21
C VAL A 309 9.95 -9.28 11.70
N VAL A 310 9.25 -10.34 11.32
CA VAL A 310 9.88 -11.56 10.77
C VAL A 310 10.56 -11.25 9.43
N ALA A 311 9.91 -10.47 8.57
CA ALA A 311 10.47 -10.03 7.30
C ALA A 311 11.74 -9.21 7.51
N ILE A 312 11.74 -8.28 8.46
CA ILE A 312 12.91 -7.45 8.81
C ILE A 312 14.08 -8.33 9.24
N LYS A 313 13.87 -9.26 10.17
CA LYS A 313 14.94 -10.15 10.66
C LYS A 313 15.51 -11.05 9.56
N LEU A 314 14.66 -11.59 8.68
CA LEU A 314 15.10 -12.39 7.53
C LEU A 314 15.91 -11.54 6.54
N LEU A 315 15.44 -10.34 6.21
CA LEU A 315 16.14 -9.42 5.32
C LEU A 315 17.48 -8.95 5.93
N GLN A 316 17.55 -8.71 7.24
CA GLN A 316 18.80 -8.39 7.92
C GLN A 316 19.82 -9.54 7.82
N ALA A 317 19.38 -10.80 7.95
CA ALA A 317 20.26 -11.95 7.75
C ALA A 317 20.80 -12.01 6.31
N ALA A 318 19.93 -11.78 5.31
CA ALA A 318 20.32 -11.68 3.92
C ALA A 318 21.34 -10.55 3.67
N GLN A 319 21.14 -9.39 4.32
CA GLN A 319 22.07 -8.27 4.22
C GLN A 319 23.44 -8.58 4.82
N ASN A 320 23.47 -9.24 5.97
CA ASN A 320 24.73 -9.62 6.62
C ASN A 320 25.50 -10.62 5.75
N TYR A 321 24.82 -11.60 5.17
CA TYR A 321 25.42 -12.50 4.18
C TYR A 321 26.00 -11.75 2.98
N ALA A 322 25.29 -10.76 2.43
CA ALA A 322 25.80 -9.96 1.31
C ALA A 322 27.07 -9.19 1.68
N LYS A 323 27.15 -8.65 2.90
CA LYS A 323 28.33 -7.95 3.41
C LYS A 323 29.51 -8.90 3.61
N GLU A 324 29.27 -10.08 4.19
CA GLU A 324 30.31 -11.08 4.47
C GLU A 324 30.85 -11.75 3.19
N SER A 325 30.00 -11.98 2.20
CA SER A 325 30.38 -12.52 0.90
C SER A 325 31.08 -11.49 -0.01
N GLY A 326 31.15 -10.23 0.40
CA GLY A 326 31.77 -9.16 -0.37
C GLY A 326 30.95 -8.73 -1.61
N ALA A 327 29.65 -8.98 -1.60
CA ALA A 327 28.77 -8.53 -2.67
C ALA A 327 28.71 -7.00 -2.72
N ALA A 328 28.73 -6.45 -3.94
CA ALA A 328 28.69 -5.00 -4.15
C ALA A 328 27.31 -4.40 -3.87
N ALA A 329 26.25 -5.20 -3.99
CA ALA A 329 24.89 -4.83 -3.67
C ALA A 329 24.04 -6.08 -3.40
N ILE A 330 22.92 -5.88 -2.70
CA ILE A 330 21.89 -6.89 -2.51
C ILE A 330 20.61 -6.49 -3.27
N HIS A 331 20.09 -7.41 -4.07
CA HIS A 331 18.94 -7.22 -4.93
C HIS A 331 17.82 -8.18 -4.58
N LYS A 332 16.57 -7.81 -4.84
CA LYS A 332 15.48 -8.79 -4.89
C LYS A 332 15.10 -9.12 -6.32
N ASN A 333 15.09 -10.41 -6.66
CA ASN A 333 14.67 -10.89 -7.98
C ASN A 333 13.13 -10.97 -8.06
N VAL A 334 12.57 -10.08 -8.88
CA VAL A 334 11.22 -10.13 -9.50
C VAL A 334 9.98 -9.66 -8.70
N ASN A 335 9.05 -9.05 -9.48
CA ASN A 335 7.67 -8.58 -9.25
C ASN A 335 7.22 -8.41 -7.79
N LEU A 336 7.58 -7.28 -7.20
CA LEU A 336 6.93 -6.79 -5.99
C LEU A 336 5.51 -6.33 -6.33
N ALA A 337 4.52 -7.18 -6.10
CA ALA A 337 3.11 -6.76 -6.03
C ALA A 337 2.79 -6.09 -4.69
N GLU A 338 3.61 -6.34 -3.66
CA GLU A 338 3.37 -5.86 -2.28
C GLU A 338 4.20 -4.60 -1.98
N PHE A 339 3.50 -3.54 -1.57
CA PHE A 339 4.04 -2.20 -1.32
C PHE A 339 4.87 -2.13 -0.03
N GLU A 340 4.39 -2.74 1.07
CA GLU A 340 5.09 -2.78 2.37
C GLU A 340 6.52 -3.33 2.25
N LEU A 341 6.70 -4.36 1.41
CA LEU A 341 7.99 -5.00 1.21
C LEU A 341 8.97 -4.12 0.42
N ARG A 342 8.48 -3.21 -0.44
CA ARG A 342 9.35 -2.25 -1.15
C ARG A 342 9.93 -1.21 -0.21
N GLU A 343 9.12 -0.66 0.69
CA GLU A 343 9.56 0.32 1.69
C GLU A 343 10.55 -0.31 2.68
N LEU A 344 10.30 -1.55 3.11
CA LEU A 344 11.24 -2.30 3.95
C LEU A 344 12.60 -2.51 3.26
N LEU A 345 12.60 -2.90 1.99
CA LEU A 345 13.84 -3.06 1.20
C LEU A 345 14.60 -1.73 1.08
N HIS A 346 13.89 -0.62 0.83
CA HIS A 346 14.50 0.70 0.73
C HIS A 346 15.11 1.18 2.06
N HIS A 347 14.40 1.01 3.20
CA HIS A 347 14.93 1.35 4.53
C HIS A 347 16.19 0.54 4.89
N LEU A 348 16.25 -0.71 4.42
CA LEU A 348 17.42 -1.58 4.57
C LEU A 348 18.50 -1.31 3.51
N GLY A 349 18.34 -0.34 2.62
CA GLY A 349 19.32 0.01 1.59
C GLY A 349 19.47 -1.05 0.49
N MET A 350 18.44 -1.87 0.26
CA MET A 350 18.41 -2.91 -0.77
C MET A 350 17.74 -2.40 -2.04
N THR A 351 18.27 -2.78 -3.20
CA THR A 351 17.77 -2.31 -4.50
C THR A 351 16.91 -3.35 -5.22
N THR A 352 15.98 -2.93 -6.07
CA THR A 352 15.15 -3.85 -6.87
C THR A 352 15.61 -3.87 -8.32
N SER A 353 15.36 -4.96 -9.06
CA SER A 353 15.73 -5.07 -10.48
C SER A 353 15.11 -3.99 -11.40
N LYS A 354 14.01 -3.33 -10.98
CA LYS A 354 13.45 -2.19 -11.72
C LYS A 354 14.31 -0.93 -11.62
N ASP A 355 15.02 -0.73 -10.50
CA ASP A 355 15.83 0.46 -10.24
C ASP A 355 17.07 0.50 -11.14
N GLU A 356 17.62 -0.65 -11.52
CA GLU A 356 18.76 -0.74 -12.44
C GLU A 356 18.42 -0.33 -13.87
N SER A 357 17.18 -0.57 -14.34
CA SER A 357 16.75 -0.12 -15.67
C SER A 357 16.70 1.41 -15.81
N VAL A 358 16.62 2.12 -14.68
CA VAL A 358 16.67 3.58 -14.59
C VAL A 358 18.11 4.09 -14.48
N MET A 359 18.99 3.35 -13.80
CA MET A 359 20.42 3.70 -13.68
C MET A 359 21.24 3.38 -14.94
N ALA A 360 20.92 2.29 -15.65
CA ALA A 360 21.58 1.92 -16.91
C ALA A 360 21.30 2.89 -18.08
N LYS A 361 20.31 3.79 -17.93
CA LYS A 361 20.04 4.86 -18.91
C LYS A 361 20.87 6.13 -18.70
N ARG A 362 21.75 6.15 -17.69
CA ARG A 362 22.64 7.29 -17.38
C ARG A 362 24.08 7.11 -17.83
N PHE A 363 24.40 6.07 -18.61
CA PHE A 363 25.69 5.91 -19.26
C PHE A 363 25.56 5.89 -20.78
#